data_AF-A0A5F1ZNE4-F1
#
_entry.id   AF-A0A5F1ZNE4-F1
#
_cell.length_a   1.000
_cell.length_b   1.000
_cell.length_c   1.000
_cell.angle_alpha   90.00
_cell.angle_beta   90.00
_cell.angle_gamma   90.00
#
_symmetry.space_group_name_H-M   'P 1'
#
loop_
_entity.id
_entity.type
_entity.pdbx_description
1 polymer ?
#
loop_
_entity_poly.entity_id
_entity_poly.type
_entity_poly.pdbx_seq_one_letter_code
_entity_poly.pdbx_strand_id
1 'polypeptide(L)' 'MKPGDKAKLTKRSFLLKGVIVLTGAQVEIQEINGDKVSVLYNDREGYPHTIEDLTLADLAPLE' A
#
# COMPACT_ATOMS: atom_id res chain seq x y z
N MET A 1 10.75 -5.33 -6.25
CA MET A 1 10.15 -4.23 -5.49
C MET A 1 11.15 -3.75 -4.46
N LYS A 2 11.29 -2.44 -4.30
CA LYS A 2 12.15 -1.77 -3.31
C LYS A 2 11.46 -0.47 -2.84
N PRO A 3 11.90 0.16 -1.73
CA PRO A 3 11.44 1.50 -1.37
C PRO A 3 11.51 2.49 -2.54
N GLY A 4 10.47 3.29 -2.71
CA GLY A 4 10.26 4.20 -3.83
C GLY A 4 9.59 3.57 -5.06
N ASP A 5 9.50 2.23 -5.17
CA ASP A 5 8.71 1.61 -6.22
C ASP A 5 7.21 1.81 -5.95
N LYS A 6 6.45 1.99 -7.02
CA LYS A 6 4.98 1.98 -6.97
C LYS A 6 4.45 0.57 -7.25
N ALA A 7 3.40 0.19 -6.55
CA ALA A 7 2.77 -1.12 -6.62
C ALA A 7 1.24 -1.01 -6.55
N LYS A 8 0.53 -2.08 -6.92
CA LYS A 8 -0.89 -2.26 -6.64
C LYS A 8 -1.08 -3.09 -5.38
N LEU A 9 -2.03 -2.69 -4.55
CA LEU A 9 -2.45 -3.48 -3.40
C LEU A 9 -3.27 -4.70 -3.87
N THR A 10 -2.90 -5.92 -3.48
CA THR A 10 -3.67 -7.15 -3.75
C THR A 10 -4.51 -7.59 -2.54
N LYS A 11 -4.26 -7.00 -1.37
CA LYS A 11 -5.05 -7.20 -0.16
C LYS A 11 -6.52 -6.82 -0.40
N ARG A 12 -7.44 -7.61 0.16
CA ARG A 12 -8.87 -7.30 0.15
C ARG A 12 -9.12 -5.91 0.73
N SER A 13 -10.09 -5.18 0.16
CA SER A 13 -10.46 -3.85 0.62
C SER A 13 -10.75 -3.82 2.13
N PHE A 14 -10.32 -2.76 2.80
CA PHE A 14 -10.39 -2.64 4.26
C PHE A 14 -10.54 -1.18 4.69
N LEU A 15 -10.85 -0.97 5.98
CA LEU A 15 -10.97 0.35 6.59
C LEU A 15 -9.68 0.71 7.31
N LEU A 16 -9.07 1.83 6.95
CA LEU A 16 -7.90 2.42 7.60
C LEU A 16 -8.28 3.77 8.21
N LYS A 17 -8.43 3.83 9.54
CA LYS A 17 -8.71 5.09 10.26
C LYS A 17 -9.90 5.90 9.66
N GLY A 18 -10.94 5.21 9.18
CA GLY A 18 -12.11 5.84 8.56
C GLY A 18 -12.04 5.99 7.04
N VAL A 19 -10.91 5.67 6.41
CA VAL A 19 -10.71 5.70 4.96
C VAL A 19 -10.84 4.29 4.38
N ILE A 20 -11.66 4.13 3.35
CA ILE A 20 -11.82 2.84 2.67
C ILE A 20 -10.68 2.68 1.66
N VAL A 21 -9.76 1.75 1.93
CA VAL A 21 -8.69 1.36 1.00
C VAL A 21 -9.21 0.23 0.13
N LEU A 22 -9.22 0.45 -1.18
CA LEU A 22 -9.72 -0.53 -2.14
C LEU A 22 -8.60 -1.46 -2.61
N THR A 23 -8.92 -2.74 -2.80
CA THR A 23 -8.05 -3.66 -3.55
C THR A 23 -7.74 -3.06 -4.93
N GLY A 24 -6.50 -3.25 -5.39
CA GLY A 24 -6.00 -2.67 -6.63
C GLY A 24 -5.55 -1.21 -6.52
N ALA A 25 -5.71 -0.56 -5.36
CA ALA A 25 -5.20 0.79 -5.14
C ALA A 25 -3.70 0.87 -5.39
N GLN A 26 -3.26 1.96 -6.01
CA GLN A 26 -1.85 2.23 -6.20
C GLN A 26 -1.25 2.78 -4.91
N VAL A 27 -0.10 2.22 -4.53
CA VAL A 27 0.66 2.61 -3.34
C VAL A 27 2.14 2.75 -3.68
N GLU A 28 2.87 3.50 -2.87
CA GLU A 28 4.33 3.62 -2.98
C GLU A 28 5.00 2.95 -1.79
N ILE A 29 5.99 2.11 -2.03
CA ILE A 29 6.71 1.42 -0.96
C ILE A 29 7.56 2.42 -0.20
N GLN A 30 7.31 2.59 1.10
CA GLN A 30 8.07 3.47 1.98
C GLN A 30 9.25 2.72 2.60
N GLU A 31 8.98 1.56 3.19
CA GLU A 31 9.99 0.77 3.90
C GLU A 31 9.73 -0.74 3.78
N ILE A 32 10.80 -1.54 3.80
CA ILE A 32 10.75 -3.00 3.85
C ILE A 32 11.62 -3.45 5.02
N ASN A 33 10.99 -3.99 6.06
CA ASN A 33 11.65 -4.48 7.27
C ASN A 33 11.42 -5.98 7.43
N GLY A 34 12.30 -6.78 6.83
CA GLY A 34 12.15 -8.23 6.80
C GLY A 34 10.92 -8.63 5.99
N ASP A 35 9.91 -9.21 6.67
CA ASP A 35 8.66 -9.65 6.05
C ASP A 35 7.60 -8.53 5.96
N LYS A 36 7.80 -7.44 6.72
CA LYS A 36 6.85 -6.33 6.81
C LYS A 36 7.20 -5.24 5.81
N VAL A 37 6.16 -4.65 5.23
CA VAL A 37 6.23 -3.55 4.27
C VAL A 37 5.29 -2.45 4.75
N SER A 38 5.76 -1.21 4.72
CA SER A 38 4.93 -0.03 4.84
C SER A 38 4.82 0.68 3.50
N VAL A 39 3.63 1.21 3.21
CA VAL A 39 3.35 1.88 1.94
C VAL A 39 2.61 3.19 2.16
N LEU A 40 2.88 4.15 1.28
CA LEU A 40 2.12 5.38 1.15
C LEU A 40 0.94 5.16 0.19
N TYR A 41 -0.25 5.34 0.72
CA TYR A 41 -1.51 5.32 -0.03
C TYR A 41 -2.07 6.75 -0.08
N ASN A 42 -2.40 7.24 -1.27
CA ASN A 42 -3.17 8.48 -1.41
C ASN A 42 -4.63 8.11 -1.64
N ASP A 43 -5.52 8.67 -0.83
CA ASP A 43 -6.94 8.47 -1.03
C ASP A 43 -7.45 9.19 -2.29
N ARG A 44 -8.76 9.11 -2.53
CA ARG A 44 -9.40 9.71 -3.72
C ARG A 44 -9.32 11.23 -3.75
N GLU A 45 -9.17 11.87 -2.60
CA GLU A 45 -9.02 13.32 -2.45
C GLU A 45 -7.54 13.73 -2.48
N GLY A 46 -6.62 12.75 -2.54
CA GLY A 46 -5.18 12.97 -2.62
C GLY A 46 -4.51 13.11 -1.24
N TYR A 47 -5.22 12.81 -0.15
CA TYR A 47 -4.59 12.87 1.18
C TYR A 47 -3.73 11.62 1.42
N PRO A 48 -2.50 11.80 1.92
CA PRO A 48 -1.57 10.70 2.17
C PRO A 48 -1.91 9.94 3.46
N HIS A 49 -1.86 8.61 3.38
CA HIS A 49 -2.03 7.68 4.49
C HIS A 49 -0.95 6.61 4.45
N THR A 50 -0.36 6.30 5.60
CA THR A 50 0.56 5.17 5.73
C THR A 50 -0.22 3.90 6.05
N ILE A 51 -0.05 2.87 5.23
CA ILE A 51 -0.51 1.51 5.53
C ILE A 51 0.71 0.72 6.03
N GLU A 52 0.61 0.22 7.26
CA GLU A 52 1.64 -0.58 7.91
C GLU A 52 1.27 -2.08 7.91
N ASP A 53 2.20 -2.93 8.30
CA ASP A 53 2.00 -4.37 8.47
C ASP A 53 1.49 -5.10 7.21
N LEU A 54 1.87 -4.62 6.01
CA LEU A 54 1.70 -5.39 4.77
C LEU A 54 2.86 -6.37 4.61
N THR A 55 2.67 -7.34 3.73
CA THR A 55 3.75 -8.21 3.24
C THR A 55 3.96 -7.97 1.74
N LEU A 56 5.08 -8.44 1.19
CA LEU A 56 5.29 -8.40 -0.27
C LEU A 56 4.23 -9.18 -1.06
N ALA A 57 3.55 -10.15 -0.43
CA ALA A 57 2.44 -10.89 -1.06
C ALA A 57 1.14 -10.06 -1.17
N ASP A 58 0.99 -9.02 -0.35
CA ASP A 58 -0.11 -8.06 -0.44
C ASP A 58 0.10 -7.01 -1.57
N LEU A 59 1.18 -7.11 -2.34
CA LEU A 59 1.58 -6.16 -3.37
C LEU A 59 1.85 -6.85 -4.71
N ALA A 60 1.47 -6.18 -5.80
CA ALA A 60 1.81 -6.55 -7.17
C ALA A 60 2.52 -5.39 -7.88
N PRO A 61 3.50 -5.63 -8.76
CA PRO A 61 4.16 -4.57 -9.49
C PRO A 61 3.16 -3.88 -10.43
N LEU A 62 3.37 -2.58 -10.69
CA LEU A 62 2.71 -1.92 -11.80
C LEU A 62 3.38 -2.36 -13.10
N GLU A 63 2.57 -2.80 -14.07
CA GLU A 63 3.01 -3.02 -15.46
C GLU A 63 3.50 -1.72 -16.12
#